data_AF-A0A9P5UCC8-F1
#
_entry.id   AF-A0A9P5UCC8-F1
#
_cell.length_a   1.000
_cell.length_b   1.000
_cell.length_c   1.000
_cell.angle_alpha   90.00
_cell.angle_beta   90.00
_cell.angle_gamma   90.00
#
_symmetry.space_group_name_H-M   'P 1'
#
loop_
_entity.id
_entity.type
_entity.pdbx_description
1 polymer ?
#
loop_
_entity_poly.entity_id
_entity_poly.type
_entity_poly.pdbx_seq_one_letter_code
_entity_poly.pdbx_strand_id
1 'polypeptide(L)'
;MRDLSSVDMAGGEQRHGCQAQPRDLPSLPYRIHGVSWMCTEFIPQNTTLLALWSMYSTLGSPSSLPPPSRLILPEAHVFLDPDFIGDDKKENLATRVRSPTGFHPFLPKVAFPHMGILYQEDWADYMGMEVPYVIQRLVVTDYYVAGSAGLAAVLQKSSSASPDWWEPVRRDVAKFFGNYEDHSARKSVTYIHRSGAMLEEDHKNLVHALNKMGTERGIDVNIVEAVDKENNAEWECVWLLSSNRTVQGPEILDGVFLRPSSVSTMIEMFPPDVVFREHESIANSLGINYIAWADDRKLSSYEISRGSDSRSYERGRDVHVDANALITSILDVLT
;
A
#
# COMPACT_ATOMS: atom_id res chain seq x y z
N MET A 1 66.58 -30.64 45.06
CA MET A 1 65.57 -30.33 46.09
C MET A 1 66.16 -29.31 47.05
N ARG A 2 66.07 -28.03 46.70
CA ARG A 2 66.40 -26.89 47.56
C ARG A 2 65.46 -25.75 47.18
N ASP A 3 64.77 -25.26 48.19
CA ASP A 3 63.87 -24.11 48.17
C ASP A 3 64.57 -22.85 47.66
N LEU A 4 63.85 -22.09 46.83
CA LEU A 4 64.07 -20.66 46.64
C LEU A 4 62.74 -19.96 46.89
N SER A 5 62.76 -19.18 47.96
CA SER A 5 61.71 -18.39 48.54
C SER A 5 61.40 -17.12 47.73
N SER A 6 60.11 -16.75 47.76
CA SER A 6 59.56 -15.43 48.01
C SER A 6 60.23 -14.21 47.36
N VAL A 7 59.56 -13.64 46.34
CA VAL A 7 59.72 -12.25 45.95
C VAL A 7 58.37 -11.55 46.13
N ASP A 8 58.38 -10.58 47.04
CA ASP A 8 57.31 -9.62 47.30
C ASP A 8 57.03 -8.74 46.07
N MET A 9 55.75 -8.61 45.70
CA MET A 9 55.26 -7.60 44.76
C MET A 9 54.10 -6.85 45.41
N ALA A 10 54.46 -5.91 46.29
CA ALA A 10 53.56 -4.87 46.77
C ALA A 10 53.61 -3.68 45.80
N GLY A 11 52.63 -3.61 44.90
CA GLY A 11 52.39 -2.48 43.99
C GLY A 11 50.94 -2.03 44.10
N GLY A 12 50.64 -1.22 45.12
CA GLY A 12 49.32 -0.61 45.31
C GLY A 12 49.12 0.54 44.33
N GLU A 13 48.39 0.27 43.24
CA GLU A 13 47.97 1.29 42.28
C GLU A 13 46.65 1.92 42.78
N GLN A 14 46.75 3.06 43.47
CA GLN A 14 45.59 3.88 43.83
C GLN A 14 44.99 4.50 42.56
N ARG A 15 43.99 3.83 41.99
CA ARG A 15 43.12 4.41 40.97
C ARG A 15 42.27 5.51 41.63
N HIS A 16 42.64 6.76 41.39
CA HIS A 16 41.79 7.92 41.69
C HIS A 16 40.48 7.77 40.91
N GLY A 17 39.44 7.26 41.60
CA GLY A 17 38.08 7.26 41.12
C GLY A 17 37.61 8.69 40.92
N CYS A 18 37.54 9.11 39.66
CA CYS A 18 36.83 10.32 39.28
C CYS A 18 35.33 10.02 39.44
N GLN A 19 34.82 10.19 40.67
CA GLN A 19 33.38 10.22 40.94
C GLN A 19 32.82 11.49 40.30
N ALA A 20 32.48 11.40 39.03
CA ALA A 20 31.60 12.37 38.41
C ALA A 20 30.24 12.24 39.11
N GLN A 21 29.90 13.22 39.95
CA GLN A 21 28.54 13.35 40.45
C GLN A 21 27.59 13.42 39.25
N PRO A 22 26.50 12.63 39.23
CA PRO A 22 25.49 12.77 38.20
C PRO A 22 24.93 14.18 38.31
N ARG A 23 25.25 15.02 37.32
CA ARG A 23 24.56 16.30 37.18
C ARG A 23 23.14 15.96 36.77
N ASP A 24 22.20 16.16 37.67
CA ASP A 24 20.76 16.22 37.42
C ASP A 24 20.45 17.40 36.48
N LEU A 25 20.90 17.31 35.24
CA LEU A 25 20.33 18.11 34.16
C LEU A 25 18.98 17.45 33.84
N PRO A 26 17.87 18.20 33.85
CA PRO A 26 16.62 17.66 33.33
C PRO A 26 16.89 17.25 31.89
N SER A 27 16.91 15.94 31.63
CA SER A 27 17.10 15.40 30.30
C SER A 27 15.91 15.86 29.48
N LEU A 28 16.12 16.91 28.67
CA LEU A 28 15.12 17.33 27.71
C LEU A 28 14.78 16.11 26.86
N PRO A 29 13.47 15.79 26.70
CA PRO A 29 13.09 14.60 25.98
C PRO A 29 13.64 14.67 24.56
N TYR A 30 14.15 13.54 24.07
CA TYR A 30 14.67 13.46 22.72
C TYR A 30 13.54 13.71 21.71
N ARG A 31 13.72 14.66 20.81
CA ARG A 31 12.68 14.99 19.82
C ARG A 31 12.91 14.20 18.53
N ILE A 32 11.96 13.34 18.19
CA ILE A 32 11.92 12.66 16.90
C ILE A 32 11.32 13.62 15.87
N HIS A 33 12.16 14.13 14.99
CA HIS A 33 11.80 15.11 13.98
C HIS A 33 11.07 14.50 12.76
N GLY A 34 10.33 15.36 12.06
CA GLY A 34 9.63 15.03 10.83
C GLY A 34 8.20 14.55 11.05
N VAL A 35 7.68 13.82 10.07
CA VAL A 35 6.33 13.24 10.11
C VAL A 35 6.44 11.73 10.19
N SER A 36 5.80 11.18 11.23
CA SER A 36 5.67 9.76 11.44
C SER A 36 4.25 9.33 11.14
N TRP A 37 4.11 8.23 10.42
CA TRP A 37 2.87 7.52 10.24
C TRP A 37 2.88 6.26 11.08
N MET A 38 1.71 5.83 11.54
CA MET A 38 1.55 4.61 12.33
C MET A 38 0.27 3.89 11.91
N CYS A 39 0.38 2.59 11.66
CA CYS A 39 -0.75 1.70 11.42
C CYS A 39 -0.80 0.66 12.53
N THR A 40 -1.86 0.65 13.34
CA THR A 40 -1.97 -0.21 14.54
C THR A 40 -2.44 -1.63 14.23
N GLU A 41 -2.64 -1.98 12.97
CA GLU A 41 -3.04 -3.33 12.56
C GLU A 41 -1.89 -4.32 12.55
N PHE A 42 -2.21 -5.56 12.93
CA PHE A 42 -1.31 -6.71 12.79
C PHE A 42 -1.00 -7.03 11.31
N ILE A 43 -2.00 -6.87 10.43
CA ILE A 43 -1.85 -7.01 8.97
C ILE A 43 -2.39 -5.73 8.36
N PRO A 44 -1.52 -4.77 8.01
CA PRO A 44 -1.96 -3.54 7.37
C PRO A 44 -2.72 -3.83 6.07
N GLN A 45 -3.76 -3.06 5.80
CA GLN A 45 -4.54 -3.16 4.56
C GLN A 45 -3.82 -2.51 3.36
N ASN A 46 -4.20 -2.88 2.14
CA ASN A 46 -3.73 -2.26 0.89
C ASN A 46 -4.11 -0.77 0.77
N THR A 47 -5.13 -0.33 1.49
CA THR A 47 -5.57 1.06 1.65
C THR A 47 -4.80 1.85 2.71
N THR A 48 -3.84 1.24 3.44
CA THR A 48 -3.14 1.89 4.57
C THR A 48 -2.43 3.18 4.17
N LEU A 49 -1.61 3.16 3.12
CA LEU A 49 -0.88 4.35 2.66
C LEU A 49 -1.83 5.45 2.18
N LEU A 50 -2.92 5.05 1.53
CA LEU A 50 -3.96 5.95 1.05
C LEU A 50 -4.63 6.67 2.24
N ALA A 51 -5.01 5.93 3.27
CA ALA A 51 -5.66 6.48 4.47
C ALA A 51 -4.75 7.46 5.24
N LEU A 52 -3.49 7.06 5.46
CA LEU A 52 -2.51 7.88 6.18
C LEU A 52 -2.22 9.18 5.44
N TRP A 53 -1.96 9.11 4.13
CA TRP A 53 -1.71 10.30 3.33
C TRP A 53 -2.95 11.18 3.22
N SER A 54 -4.13 10.57 2.99
CA SER A 54 -5.41 11.27 2.96
C SER A 54 -5.58 12.10 4.23
N MET A 55 -5.55 11.46 5.40
CA MET A 55 -5.64 12.17 6.67
C MET A 55 -4.58 13.27 6.84
N TYR A 56 -3.33 12.99 6.47
CA TYR A 56 -2.25 13.96 6.57
C TYR A 56 -2.45 15.18 5.65
N SER A 57 -2.97 14.95 4.45
CA SER A 57 -3.26 16.00 3.46
C SER A 57 -4.31 17.00 3.93
N THR A 58 -5.14 16.64 4.92
CA THR A 58 -6.12 17.58 5.50
C THR A 58 -5.49 18.73 6.30
N LEU A 59 -4.19 18.66 6.61
CA LEU A 59 -3.49 19.70 7.38
C LEU A 59 -3.08 20.92 6.55
N GLY A 60 -3.13 20.85 5.22
CA GLY A 60 -2.72 21.96 4.36
C GLY A 60 -2.57 21.54 2.90
N SER A 61 -2.02 22.43 2.06
CA SER A 61 -1.79 22.09 0.66
C SER A 61 -0.81 20.91 0.55
N PRO A 62 -1.12 19.85 -0.21
CA PRO A 62 -0.25 18.69 -0.39
C PRO A 62 1.18 19.04 -0.82
N SER A 63 1.34 20.09 -1.62
CA SER A 63 2.64 20.61 -2.08
C SER A 63 3.46 21.33 -1.01
N SER A 64 2.82 21.74 0.10
CA SER A 64 3.45 22.46 1.21
C SER A 64 3.76 21.58 2.41
N LEU A 65 3.18 20.37 2.46
CA LEU A 65 3.38 19.44 3.56
C LEU A 65 4.74 18.75 3.44
N PRO A 66 5.53 18.64 4.52
CA PRO A 66 6.75 17.86 4.49
C PRO A 66 6.41 16.37 4.25
N PRO A 67 7.19 15.64 3.44
CA PRO A 67 6.95 14.23 3.18
C PRO A 67 7.09 13.40 4.46
N PRO A 68 6.38 12.27 4.58
CA PRO A 68 6.55 11.35 5.69
C PRO A 68 7.98 10.81 5.73
N SER A 69 8.56 10.80 6.92
CA SER A 69 9.91 10.30 7.16
C SER A 69 9.92 8.85 7.58
N ARG A 70 8.80 8.35 8.15
CA ARG A 70 8.70 6.98 8.63
C ARG A 70 7.27 6.47 8.69
N LEU A 71 7.11 5.18 8.42
CA LEU A 71 5.91 4.38 8.69
C LEU A 71 6.24 3.40 9.82
N ILE A 72 5.45 3.43 10.89
CA ILE A 72 5.60 2.59 12.08
C ILE A 72 4.50 1.53 12.06
N LEU A 73 4.89 0.26 12.13
CA LEU A 73 4.00 -0.90 12.17
C LEU A 73 4.24 -1.63 13.49
N PRO A 74 3.71 -1.12 14.63
CA PRO A 74 4.01 -1.62 15.96
C PRO A 74 3.61 -3.09 16.18
N GLU A 75 2.64 -3.60 15.43
CA GLU A 75 2.13 -4.97 15.56
C GLU A 75 2.57 -5.89 14.41
N ALA A 76 3.31 -5.39 13.42
CA ALA A 76 3.76 -6.19 12.29
C ALA A 76 5.25 -6.54 12.45
N HIS A 77 5.55 -7.83 12.51
CA HIS A 77 6.92 -8.34 12.45
C HIS A 77 7.57 -8.05 11.10
N VAL A 78 8.91 -7.96 11.04
CA VAL A 78 9.62 -7.89 9.73
C VAL A 78 9.39 -9.16 8.90
N PHE A 79 9.40 -10.33 9.54
CA PHE A 79 9.32 -11.65 8.91
C PHE A 79 8.17 -12.48 9.49
N LEU A 80 7.60 -13.35 8.67
CA LEU A 80 6.51 -14.26 9.07
C LEU A 80 7.00 -15.39 9.98
N ASP A 81 8.23 -15.85 9.75
CA ASP A 81 8.86 -16.90 10.54
C ASP A 81 9.49 -16.32 11.82
N PRO A 82 9.39 -17.02 12.96
CA PRO A 82 10.03 -16.60 14.20
C PRO A 82 11.55 -16.54 14.04
N ASP A 83 12.20 -15.67 14.80
CA ASP A 83 13.66 -15.59 14.77
C ASP A 83 14.31 -16.91 15.17
N PHE A 84 15.31 -17.33 14.38
CA PHE A 84 16.10 -18.53 14.68
C PHE A 84 16.86 -18.34 15.99
N ILE A 85 16.49 -19.13 17.02
CA ILE A 85 17.18 -19.19 18.31
C ILE A 85 18.22 -20.33 18.25
N GLY A 86 19.52 -20.01 18.17
CA GLY A 86 20.62 -20.97 18.27
C GLY A 86 21.64 -20.93 17.12
N ASP A 87 22.52 -21.95 17.09
CA ASP A 87 23.58 -22.14 16.07
C ASP A 87 23.06 -22.55 14.68
N ASP A 88 21.76 -22.80 14.55
CA ASP A 88 21.06 -23.21 13.31
C ASP A 88 21.04 -22.12 12.22
N LYS A 89 21.53 -20.90 12.51
CA LYS A 89 21.65 -19.80 11.54
C LYS A 89 22.55 -20.12 10.35
N LYS A 90 23.45 -21.10 10.47
CA LYS A 90 24.37 -21.49 9.38
C LYS A 90 23.82 -22.53 8.43
N GLU A 91 22.79 -23.29 8.83
CA GLU A 91 22.25 -24.40 8.02
C GLU A 91 21.04 -23.99 7.18
N ASN A 92 20.34 -22.90 7.54
CA ASN A 92 19.21 -22.37 6.78
C ASN A 92 19.60 -21.15 5.93
N LEU A 93 20.13 -21.39 4.73
CA LEU A 93 20.29 -20.38 3.67
C LEU A 93 18.96 -19.97 3.00
N ALA A 94 17.82 -20.47 3.49
CA ALA A 94 16.52 -20.13 2.94
C ALA A 94 16.23 -18.63 3.14
N THR A 95 15.75 -17.99 2.09
CA THR A 95 15.32 -16.59 2.15
C THR A 95 14.11 -16.49 3.07
N ARG A 96 14.20 -15.72 4.16
CA ARG A 96 13.07 -15.49 5.08
C ARG A 96 11.94 -14.77 4.36
N VAL A 97 10.71 -15.14 4.69
CA VAL A 97 9.52 -14.55 4.07
C VAL A 97 9.14 -13.30 4.85
N ARG A 98 9.08 -12.16 4.15
CA ARG A 98 8.66 -10.89 4.77
C ARG A 98 7.19 -10.92 5.15
N SER A 99 6.85 -10.25 6.25
CA SER A 99 5.45 -10.07 6.64
C SER A 99 4.69 -9.25 5.60
N PRO A 100 3.41 -9.58 5.36
CA PRO A 100 2.55 -8.80 4.49
C PRO A 100 2.33 -7.42 5.10
N THR A 101 2.54 -6.37 4.29
CA THR A 101 2.30 -4.98 4.69
C THR A 101 1.07 -4.38 4.01
N GLY A 102 0.27 -5.22 3.33
CA GLY A 102 -0.89 -4.80 2.55
C GLY A 102 -0.55 -4.17 1.19
N PHE A 103 0.67 -3.70 0.99
CA PHE A 103 1.13 -3.11 -0.27
C PHE A 103 2.47 -3.72 -0.69
N HIS A 104 2.87 -3.50 -1.94
CA HIS A 104 4.17 -3.96 -2.43
C HIS A 104 5.31 -3.35 -1.59
N PRO A 105 6.32 -4.13 -1.15
CA PRO A 105 7.47 -3.64 -0.38
C PRO A 105 8.23 -2.41 -0.95
N PHE A 106 8.26 -2.23 -2.27
CA PHE A 106 8.93 -1.11 -2.91
C PHE A 106 8.00 0.12 -3.07
N LEU A 107 6.68 -0.05 -2.96
CA LEU A 107 5.72 1.04 -3.17
C LEU A 107 5.95 2.20 -2.20
N PRO A 108 6.13 1.99 -0.87
CA PRO A 108 6.52 3.04 0.06
C PRO A 108 7.74 3.84 -0.37
N LYS A 109 8.75 3.16 -0.92
CA LYS A 109 10.01 3.79 -1.34
C LYS A 109 9.84 4.63 -2.60
N VAL A 110 8.89 4.28 -3.46
CA VAL A 110 8.63 4.99 -4.70
C VAL A 110 7.63 6.13 -4.48
N ALA A 111 6.57 5.88 -3.74
CA ALA A 111 5.57 6.87 -3.34
C ALA A 111 6.15 7.92 -2.38
N PHE A 112 7.07 7.52 -1.50
CA PHE A 112 7.67 8.37 -0.47
C PHE A 112 9.19 8.09 -0.35
N PRO A 113 10.04 8.67 -1.23
CA PRO A 113 11.47 8.33 -1.33
C PRO A 113 12.29 8.43 -0.04
N HIS A 114 11.87 9.26 0.91
CA HIS A 114 12.55 9.48 2.18
C HIS A 114 11.96 8.69 3.36
N MET A 115 10.92 7.88 3.12
CA MET A 115 10.24 7.14 4.17
C MET A 115 10.99 5.86 4.50
N GLY A 116 11.32 5.68 5.79
CA GLY A 116 11.69 4.38 6.35
C GLY A 116 10.47 3.60 6.85
N ILE A 117 10.57 2.28 6.94
CA ILE A 117 9.56 1.43 7.58
C ILE A 117 10.17 0.88 8.86
N LEU A 118 9.47 1.05 9.97
CA LEU A 118 9.81 0.55 11.29
C LEU A 118 8.80 -0.53 11.64
N TYR A 119 9.26 -1.75 11.85
CA TYR A 119 8.43 -2.88 12.23
C TYR A 119 8.32 -2.97 13.74
N GLN A 120 7.62 -4.00 14.23
CA GLN A 120 7.41 -4.26 15.64
C GLN A 120 8.73 -4.31 16.42
N GLU A 121 9.77 -4.93 15.86
CA GLU A 121 11.08 -5.03 16.50
C GLU A 121 11.71 -3.65 16.69
N ASP A 122 11.70 -2.81 15.64
CA ASP A 122 12.18 -1.43 15.72
C ASP A 122 11.37 -0.61 16.73
N TRP A 123 10.05 -0.83 16.79
CA TRP A 123 9.16 -0.14 17.71
C TRP A 123 9.38 -0.59 19.16
N ALA A 124 9.63 -1.87 19.40
CA ALA A 124 9.98 -2.41 20.71
C ALA A 124 11.29 -1.79 21.23
N ASP A 125 12.27 -1.57 20.35
CA ASP A 125 13.51 -0.86 20.71
C ASP A 125 13.21 0.58 21.17
N TYR A 126 12.33 1.31 20.49
CA TYR A 126 11.88 2.64 20.95
C TYR A 126 11.20 2.57 22.32
N MET A 127 10.35 1.57 22.56
CA MET A 127 9.67 1.38 23.85
C MET A 127 10.62 0.97 24.97
N GLY A 128 11.73 0.31 24.65
CA GLY A 128 12.79 -0.08 25.59
C GLY A 128 13.79 1.03 25.91
N MET A 129 13.72 2.19 25.25
CA MET A 129 14.63 3.30 25.52
C MET A 129 14.41 3.87 26.93
N GLU A 130 15.49 4.00 27.70
CA GLU A 130 15.48 4.64 29.03
C GLU A 130 15.37 6.18 28.98
N VAL A 131 15.30 6.75 27.77
CA VAL A 131 15.24 8.20 27.56
C VAL A 131 13.86 8.58 27.02
N PRO A 132 13.14 9.52 27.66
CA PRO A 132 11.86 9.97 27.15
C PRO A 132 12.05 10.64 25.79
N TYR A 133 11.12 10.40 24.88
CA TYR A 133 11.12 11.02 23.56
C TYR A 133 9.75 11.58 23.18
N VAL A 134 9.76 12.55 22.26
CA VAL A 134 8.55 13.19 21.72
C VAL A 134 8.58 13.09 20.21
N ILE A 135 7.52 12.51 19.63
CA ILE A 135 7.34 12.49 18.18
C ILE A 135 6.75 13.84 17.75
N GLN A 136 7.45 14.54 16.85
CA GLN A 136 7.05 15.87 16.40
C GLN A 136 5.66 15.90 15.75
N ARG A 137 5.34 14.88 14.94
CA ARG A 137 4.02 14.71 14.33
C ARG A 137 3.77 13.23 14.09
N LEU A 138 2.63 12.74 14.58
CA LEU A 138 2.18 11.37 14.40
C LEU A 138 0.81 11.36 13.73
N VAL A 139 0.68 10.61 12.65
CA VAL A 139 -0.59 10.34 11.95
C VAL A 139 -0.89 8.86 12.15
N VAL A 140 -2.04 8.54 12.74
CA VAL A 140 -2.37 7.17 13.16
C VAL A 140 -3.60 6.69 12.42
N THR A 141 -3.52 5.51 11.78
CA THR A 141 -4.68 4.80 11.25
C THR A 141 -4.93 3.53 12.05
N ASP A 142 -6.21 3.21 12.23
CA ASP A 142 -6.70 2.00 12.89
C ASP A 142 -8.01 1.59 12.20
N TYR A 143 -7.95 0.63 11.27
CA TYR A 143 -9.11 0.13 10.56
C TYR A 143 -10.05 -0.69 11.45
N TYR A 144 -9.57 -1.27 12.55
CA TYR A 144 -10.43 -2.01 13.47
C TYR A 144 -11.43 -1.07 14.15
N VAL A 145 -10.97 0.13 14.56
CA VAL A 145 -11.81 1.17 15.14
C VAL A 145 -12.59 1.94 14.08
N ALA A 146 -11.94 2.29 12.96
CA ALA A 146 -12.53 3.14 11.93
C ALA A 146 -13.58 2.42 11.07
N GLY A 147 -13.39 1.12 10.81
CA GLY A 147 -14.18 0.35 9.85
C GLY A 147 -14.13 0.92 8.41
N SER A 148 -14.88 0.30 7.50
CA SER A 148 -14.95 0.73 6.09
C SER A 148 -15.55 2.13 5.93
N ALA A 149 -16.52 2.49 6.78
CA ALA A 149 -17.09 3.83 6.81
C ALA A 149 -16.06 4.91 7.20
N GLY A 150 -15.10 4.56 8.05
CA GLY A 150 -14.04 5.47 8.48
C GLY A 150 -13.10 5.86 7.34
N LEU A 151 -12.70 4.89 6.51
CA LEU A 151 -11.88 5.19 5.33
C LEU A 151 -12.61 6.14 4.37
N ALA A 152 -13.85 5.83 4.02
CA ALA A 152 -14.65 6.66 3.13
C ALA A 152 -14.79 8.10 3.67
N ALA A 153 -15.02 8.27 4.98
CA ALA A 153 -15.12 9.57 5.61
C ALA A 153 -13.80 10.36 5.55
N VAL A 154 -12.67 9.70 5.80
CA VAL A 154 -11.34 10.34 5.72
C VAL A 154 -11.03 10.77 4.30
N LEU A 155 -11.28 9.92 3.31
CA LEU A 155 -11.09 10.22 1.89
C LEU A 155 -11.96 11.38 1.41
N GLN A 156 -13.24 11.40 1.78
CA GLN A 156 -14.14 12.49 1.45
C GLN A 156 -13.66 13.83 2.03
N LYS A 157 -13.15 13.81 3.27
CA LYS A 157 -12.60 15.00 3.92
C LYS A 157 -11.38 15.54 3.17
N SER A 158 -10.48 14.67 2.74
CA SER A 158 -9.27 15.06 1.99
C SER A 158 -9.58 15.58 0.61
N SER A 159 -10.48 14.91 -0.11
CA SER A 159 -11.00 15.37 -1.41
C SER A 159 -11.65 16.75 -1.30
N SER A 160 -12.40 17.00 -0.23
CA SER A 160 -13.01 18.30 0.05
C SER A 160 -11.99 19.38 0.42
N ALA A 161 -10.87 19.00 1.06
CA ALA A 161 -9.81 19.92 1.42
C ALA A 161 -8.94 20.32 0.21
N SER A 162 -8.66 19.37 -0.68
CA SER A 162 -7.91 19.59 -1.92
C SER A 162 -8.25 18.50 -2.94
N PRO A 163 -8.75 18.83 -4.14
CA PRO A 163 -9.01 17.81 -5.17
C PRO A 163 -7.72 17.09 -5.62
N ASP A 164 -6.58 17.77 -5.53
CA ASP A 164 -5.27 17.24 -5.90
C ASP A 164 -4.52 16.60 -4.73
N TRP A 165 -5.23 16.19 -3.67
CA TRP A 165 -4.60 15.68 -2.44
C TRP A 165 -3.62 14.53 -2.68
N TRP A 166 -3.92 13.64 -3.63
CA TRP A 166 -3.09 12.48 -3.98
C TRP A 166 -2.03 12.77 -5.07
N GLU A 167 -2.05 13.95 -5.68
CA GLU A 167 -1.19 14.27 -6.84
C GLU A 167 0.32 14.20 -6.56
N PRO A 168 0.84 14.62 -5.38
CA PRO A 168 2.27 14.46 -5.10
C PRO A 168 2.72 12.99 -5.15
N VAL A 169 1.89 12.10 -4.61
CA VAL A 169 2.19 10.66 -4.58
C VAL A 169 2.15 10.08 -6.00
N ARG A 170 1.11 10.39 -6.78
CA ARG A 170 1.03 9.98 -8.20
C ARG A 170 2.24 10.43 -9.00
N ARG A 171 2.66 11.68 -8.81
CA ARG A 171 3.81 12.26 -9.49
C ARG A 171 5.10 11.53 -9.16
N ASP A 172 5.33 11.22 -7.89
CA ASP A 172 6.57 10.53 -7.47
C ASP A 172 6.62 9.10 -8.00
N VAL A 173 5.48 8.38 -7.98
CA VAL A 173 5.34 7.07 -8.61
C VAL A 173 5.60 7.16 -10.11
N ALA A 174 4.92 8.05 -10.83
CA ALA A 174 5.08 8.21 -12.27
C ALA A 174 6.50 8.63 -12.69
N LYS A 175 7.17 9.48 -11.90
CA LYS A 175 8.57 9.86 -12.11
C LYS A 175 9.52 8.67 -11.98
N PHE A 176 9.31 7.81 -10.99
CA PHE A 176 10.14 6.62 -10.80
C PHE A 176 10.11 5.70 -12.04
N PHE A 177 8.97 5.61 -12.70
CA PHE A 177 8.79 4.82 -13.93
C PHE A 177 9.17 5.56 -15.22
N GLY A 178 9.57 6.84 -15.16
CA GLY A 178 9.93 7.63 -16.34
C GLY A 178 8.75 8.10 -17.21
N ASN A 179 7.52 8.00 -16.71
CA ASN A 179 6.28 8.14 -17.51
C ASN A 179 5.47 9.41 -17.25
N TYR A 180 6.02 10.43 -16.59
CA TYR A 180 5.20 11.57 -16.14
C TYR A 180 4.66 12.45 -17.29
N GLU A 181 5.32 12.48 -18.46
CA GLU A 181 5.00 13.48 -19.50
C GLU A 181 4.39 12.93 -20.80
N ASP A 182 4.54 11.63 -21.14
CA ASP A 182 4.45 11.21 -22.55
C ASP A 182 3.21 10.38 -22.97
N HIS A 183 2.30 10.04 -22.04
CA HIS A 183 1.17 9.13 -22.35
C HIS A 183 -0.22 9.76 -22.36
N SER A 184 -0.36 11.07 -22.09
CA SER A 184 -1.68 11.72 -21.97
C SER A 184 -2.52 11.74 -23.26
N ALA A 185 -1.94 11.42 -24.42
CA ALA A 185 -2.62 11.47 -25.70
C ALA A 185 -3.19 10.11 -26.17
N ARG A 186 -2.74 8.98 -25.60
CA ARG A 186 -3.14 7.65 -26.07
C ARG A 186 -4.21 7.06 -25.17
N LYS A 187 -5.29 6.59 -25.79
CA LYS A 187 -6.32 5.81 -25.10
C LYS A 187 -5.77 4.42 -24.86
N SER A 188 -5.73 3.98 -23.61
CA SER A 188 -5.40 2.62 -23.26
C SER A 188 -6.44 1.99 -22.34
N VAL A 189 -6.42 0.67 -22.30
CA VAL A 189 -7.21 -0.15 -21.38
C VAL A 189 -6.26 -1.18 -20.77
N THR A 190 -6.18 -1.21 -19.45
CA THR A 190 -5.46 -2.27 -18.74
C THR A 190 -6.45 -3.20 -18.07
N TYR A 191 -6.43 -4.48 -18.47
CA TYR A 191 -7.16 -5.56 -17.85
C TYR A 191 -6.25 -6.33 -16.88
N ILE A 192 -6.58 -6.30 -15.58
CA ILE A 192 -5.89 -7.09 -14.57
C ILE A 192 -6.78 -8.27 -14.21
N HIS A 193 -6.30 -9.49 -14.47
CA HIS A 193 -7.03 -10.73 -14.20
C HIS A 193 -6.33 -11.55 -13.14
N ARG A 194 -7.10 -12.30 -12.34
CA ARG A 194 -6.57 -13.30 -11.40
C ARG A 194 -6.96 -14.69 -11.88
N SER A 195 -5.98 -15.59 -11.93
CA SER A 195 -6.23 -16.98 -12.29
C SER A 195 -7.26 -17.63 -11.36
N GLY A 196 -8.30 -18.23 -11.94
CA GLY A 196 -9.42 -18.87 -11.21
C GLY A 196 -10.48 -17.92 -10.63
N ALA A 197 -10.44 -16.62 -10.94
CA ALA A 197 -11.47 -15.68 -10.49
C ALA A 197 -12.63 -15.52 -11.48
N MET A 198 -12.43 -15.83 -12.76
CA MET A 198 -13.43 -15.77 -13.82
C MET A 198 -13.49 -17.15 -14.51
N LEU A 199 -14.64 -17.49 -15.09
CA LEU A 199 -14.72 -18.67 -15.96
C LEU A 199 -13.69 -18.56 -17.08
N GLU A 200 -12.97 -19.65 -17.33
CA GLU A 200 -11.90 -19.68 -18.33
C GLU A 200 -12.37 -19.29 -19.74
N GLU A 201 -13.61 -19.66 -20.09
CA GLU A 201 -14.24 -19.28 -21.35
C GLU A 201 -14.53 -17.78 -21.43
N ASP A 202 -15.13 -17.21 -20.38
CA ASP A 202 -15.39 -15.77 -20.27
C ASP A 202 -14.09 -14.96 -20.31
N HIS A 203 -13.05 -15.43 -19.59
CA HIS A 203 -11.73 -14.81 -19.63
C HIS A 203 -11.18 -14.78 -21.06
N LYS A 204 -11.19 -15.91 -21.77
CA LYS A 204 -10.73 -15.99 -23.17
C LYS A 204 -11.54 -15.09 -24.09
N ASN A 205 -12.86 -15.07 -23.94
CA ASN A 205 -13.76 -14.24 -24.72
C ASN A 205 -13.49 -12.74 -24.47
N LEU A 206 -13.29 -12.34 -23.22
CA LEU A 206 -12.95 -10.97 -22.84
C LEU A 206 -11.59 -10.55 -23.38
N VAL A 207 -10.56 -11.37 -23.21
CA VAL A 207 -9.21 -11.12 -23.76
C VAL A 207 -9.25 -10.98 -25.28
N HIS A 208 -10.00 -11.84 -25.97
CA HIS A 208 -10.17 -11.75 -27.42
C HIS A 208 -10.88 -10.44 -27.82
N ALA A 209 -11.97 -10.10 -27.14
CA ALA A 209 -12.76 -8.90 -27.43
C ALA A 209 -11.95 -7.61 -27.16
N LEU A 210 -11.18 -7.56 -26.06
CA LEU A 210 -10.28 -6.45 -25.75
C LEU A 210 -9.22 -6.27 -26.83
N ASN A 211 -8.50 -7.34 -27.22
CA ASN A 211 -7.48 -7.25 -28.27
C ASN A 211 -8.06 -6.84 -29.63
N LYS A 212 -9.24 -7.35 -29.97
CA LYS A 212 -9.96 -6.94 -31.19
C LYS A 212 -10.31 -5.45 -31.14
N MET A 213 -10.89 -4.97 -30.04
CA MET A 213 -11.18 -3.56 -29.82
C MET A 213 -9.92 -2.69 -29.95
N GLY A 214 -8.81 -3.12 -29.34
CA GLY A 214 -7.53 -2.43 -29.43
C GLY A 214 -7.05 -2.25 -30.87
N THR A 215 -7.11 -3.33 -31.65
CA THR A 215 -6.71 -3.34 -33.07
C THR A 215 -7.62 -2.48 -33.95
N GLU A 216 -8.94 -2.56 -33.76
CA GLU A 216 -9.92 -1.87 -34.59
C GLU A 216 -10.02 -0.36 -34.29
N ARG A 217 -9.74 0.04 -33.05
CA ARG A 217 -9.91 1.42 -32.58
C ARG A 217 -8.59 2.16 -32.32
N GLY A 218 -7.45 1.48 -32.43
CA GLY A 218 -6.15 2.05 -32.08
C GLY A 218 -6.04 2.37 -30.59
N ILE A 219 -6.64 1.52 -29.74
CA ILE A 219 -6.57 1.62 -28.28
C ILE A 219 -5.47 0.67 -27.81
N ASP A 220 -4.58 1.18 -26.96
CA ASP A 220 -3.49 0.38 -26.39
C ASP A 220 -4.06 -0.56 -25.31
N VAL A 221 -4.06 -1.87 -25.55
CA VAL A 221 -4.64 -2.85 -24.63
C VAL A 221 -3.52 -3.59 -23.91
N ASN A 222 -3.56 -3.58 -22.58
CA ASN A 222 -2.62 -4.27 -21.72
C ASN A 222 -3.36 -5.34 -20.92
N ILE A 223 -2.87 -6.57 -20.95
CA ILE A 223 -3.45 -7.68 -20.19
C ILE A 223 -2.40 -8.13 -19.19
N VAL A 224 -2.74 -8.09 -17.91
CA VAL A 224 -1.82 -8.38 -16.83
C VAL A 224 -2.43 -9.42 -15.89
N GLU A 225 -1.65 -10.45 -15.59
CA GLU A 225 -2.01 -11.44 -14.58
C GLU A 225 -1.62 -10.90 -13.20
N ALA A 226 -2.57 -10.88 -12.27
CA ALA A 226 -2.33 -10.62 -10.86
C ALA A 226 -1.49 -11.78 -10.30
N VAL A 227 -0.25 -11.47 -9.91
CA VAL A 227 0.71 -12.46 -9.44
C VAL A 227 0.41 -12.84 -7.98
N ASP A 228 0.29 -14.13 -7.71
CA ASP A 228 0.25 -14.64 -6.34
C ASP A 228 1.67 -14.65 -5.75
N LYS A 229 2.01 -13.59 -4.98
CA LYS A 229 2.99 -13.53 -3.88
C LYS A 229 4.48 -13.80 -4.13
N GLU A 230 4.93 -14.35 -5.26
CA GLU A 230 6.32 -14.85 -5.37
C GLU A 230 7.20 -14.26 -6.48
N ASN A 231 6.66 -13.47 -7.41
CA ASN A 231 7.47 -12.87 -8.49
C ASN A 231 7.43 -11.34 -8.47
N ASN A 232 8.63 -10.73 -8.60
CA ASN A 232 8.88 -9.28 -8.74
C ASN A 232 8.15 -8.59 -9.93
N ALA A 233 7.28 -9.30 -10.65
CA ALA A 233 6.52 -8.80 -11.78
C ALA A 233 5.34 -7.89 -11.38
N GLU A 234 5.01 -7.78 -10.09
CA GLU A 234 3.99 -6.84 -9.56
C GLU A 234 4.24 -5.35 -9.96
N TRP A 235 5.48 -4.96 -10.33
CA TRP A 235 5.80 -3.58 -10.71
C TRP A 235 5.32 -3.17 -12.10
N GLU A 236 5.02 -4.11 -13.00
CA GLU A 236 4.55 -3.77 -14.35
C GLU A 236 3.13 -3.18 -14.33
N CYS A 237 2.29 -3.58 -13.37
CA CYS A 237 0.94 -3.01 -13.15
C CYS A 237 0.98 -1.53 -12.80
N VAL A 238 1.92 -1.12 -11.95
CA VAL A 238 2.13 0.28 -11.53
C VAL A 238 2.89 1.08 -12.61
N TRP A 239 3.47 0.43 -13.62
CA TRP A 239 4.03 1.12 -14.78
C TRP A 239 2.93 1.61 -15.76
N LEU A 240 1.82 0.86 -15.91
CA LEU A 240 0.76 1.10 -16.91
C LEU A 240 -0.23 2.24 -16.57
N LEU A 241 0.19 3.21 -15.75
CA LEU A 241 -0.68 4.22 -15.11
C LEU A 241 -1.24 5.33 -16.01
N SER A 242 -1.22 5.14 -17.33
CA SER A 242 -1.61 6.18 -18.28
C SER A 242 -3.06 6.16 -18.73
N SER A 243 -3.92 5.22 -18.27
CA SER A 243 -5.25 5.04 -18.88
C SER A 243 -6.27 4.20 -18.11
N ASN A 244 -7.48 4.11 -18.66
CA ASN A 244 -8.64 3.42 -18.10
C ASN A 244 -8.33 1.96 -17.70
N ARG A 245 -8.85 1.52 -16.55
CA ARG A 245 -8.57 0.20 -16.00
C ARG A 245 -9.84 -0.61 -15.82
N THR A 246 -9.76 -1.87 -16.21
CA THR A 246 -10.72 -2.91 -15.84
C THR A 246 -9.97 -3.90 -14.95
N VAL A 247 -10.41 -4.07 -13.71
CA VAL A 247 -9.72 -4.90 -12.73
C VAL A 247 -10.71 -5.84 -12.06
N GLN A 248 -10.23 -7.03 -11.73
CA GLN A 248 -10.95 -7.98 -10.90
C GLN A 248 -10.27 -8.09 -9.53
N GLY A 249 -10.97 -7.67 -8.46
CA GLY A 249 -10.50 -7.86 -7.07
C GLY A 249 -9.68 -6.71 -6.48
N PRO A 250 -8.96 -6.94 -5.35
CA PRO A 250 -8.30 -5.90 -4.55
C PRO A 250 -7.17 -5.14 -5.30
N GLU A 251 -6.67 -5.69 -6.40
CA GLU A 251 -5.73 -5.06 -7.32
C GLU A 251 -6.29 -3.79 -7.96
N ILE A 252 -7.61 -3.58 -7.88
CA ILE A 252 -8.24 -2.36 -8.37
C ILE A 252 -7.71 -1.12 -7.66
N LEU A 253 -7.19 -1.25 -6.43
CA LEU A 253 -6.58 -0.15 -5.72
C LEU A 253 -5.30 0.37 -6.36
N ASP A 254 -4.61 -0.38 -7.21
CA ASP A 254 -3.53 0.20 -8.02
C ASP A 254 -4.06 1.30 -8.96
N GLY A 255 -5.38 1.32 -9.22
CA GLY A 255 -6.09 2.40 -9.89
C GLY A 255 -5.99 3.75 -9.16
N VAL A 256 -5.60 3.81 -7.88
CA VAL A 256 -5.43 5.11 -7.19
C VAL A 256 -4.36 5.97 -7.84
N PHE A 257 -3.41 5.36 -8.56
CA PHE A 257 -2.35 6.09 -9.24
C PHE A 257 -2.74 6.62 -10.62
N LEU A 258 -3.96 6.32 -11.09
CA LEU A 258 -4.49 6.93 -12.31
C LEU A 258 -4.56 8.43 -12.17
N ARG A 259 -4.16 9.13 -13.23
CA ARG A 259 -4.40 10.57 -13.36
C ARG A 259 -5.90 10.81 -13.51
N PRO A 260 -6.53 11.67 -12.69
CA PRO A 260 -7.94 11.99 -12.83
C PRO A 260 -8.21 12.67 -14.18
N SER A 261 -9.27 12.23 -14.87
CA SER A 261 -9.75 12.82 -16.12
C SER A 261 -11.20 12.42 -16.36
N SER A 262 -11.88 13.03 -17.34
CA SER A 262 -13.25 12.66 -17.70
C SER A 262 -13.39 11.23 -18.19
N VAL A 263 -12.32 10.64 -18.71
CA VAL A 263 -12.33 9.26 -19.22
C VAL A 263 -11.73 8.27 -18.22
N SER A 264 -10.88 8.72 -17.28
CA SER A 264 -10.20 7.88 -16.29
C SER A 264 -11.21 7.09 -15.47
N THR A 265 -11.24 5.78 -15.70
CA THR A 265 -12.28 4.90 -15.16
C THR A 265 -11.69 3.63 -14.58
N MET A 266 -12.21 3.23 -13.42
CA MET A 266 -11.98 1.94 -12.77
C MET A 266 -13.23 1.08 -12.95
N ILE A 267 -13.09 -0.07 -13.59
CA ILE A 267 -14.19 -1.02 -13.77
C ILE A 267 -13.89 -2.25 -12.90
N GLU A 268 -14.76 -2.54 -11.94
CA GLU A 268 -14.66 -3.73 -11.08
C GLU A 268 -15.70 -4.77 -11.50
N MET A 269 -15.26 -6.00 -11.71
CA MET A 269 -16.14 -7.12 -12.07
C MET A 269 -16.47 -7.96 -10.85
N PHE A 270 -17.76 -8.14 -10.60
CA PHE A 270 -18.30 -8.80 -9.41
C PHE A 270 -18.99 -10.12 -9.78
N PRO A 271 -18.90 -11.15 -8.92
CA PRO A 271 -19.76 -12.32 -9.03
C PRO A 271 -21.19 -11.95 -8.60
N PRO A 272 -22.17 -12.79 -8.92
CA PRO A 272 -23.54 -12.60 -8.44
C PRO A 272 -23.58 -12.43 -6.91
N ASP A 273 -24.36 -11.45 -6.46
CA ASP A 273 -24.66 -11.16 -5.05
C ASP A 273 -23.51 -10.63 -4.15
N VAL A 274 -22.33 -10.31 -4.71
CA VAL A 274 -21.22 -9.71 -3.95
C VAL A 274 -20.89 -8.35 -4.52
N VAL A 275 -20.99 -7.30 -3.71
CA VAL A 275 -20.56 -5.97 -4.12
C VAL A 275 -19.98 -5.23 -2.93
N PHE A 276 -18.86 -4.54 -3.15
CA PHE A 276 -18.19 -3.72 -2.14
C PHE A 276 -18.21 -2.25 -2.55
N ARG A 277 -18.55 -1.38 -1.60
CA ARG A 277 -18.65 0.08 -1.82
C ARG A 277 -17.33 0.83 -1.58
N GLU A 278 -16.36 0.16 -0.98
CA GLU A 278 -15.09 0.78 -0.58
C GLU A 278 -14.33 1.33 -1.79
N HIS A 279 -14.19 0.53 -2.86
CA HIS A 279 -13.49 0.95 -4.08
C HIS A 279 -14.19 2.09 -4.83
N GLU A 280 -15.54 2.09 -4.86
CA GLU A 280 -16.33 3.21 -5.38
C GLU A 280 -16.02 4.51 -4.62
N SER A 281 -15.97 4.43 -3.28
CA SER A 281 -15.69 5.59 -2.42
C SER A 281 -14.26 6.11 -2.64
N ILE A 282 -13.29 5.21 -2.82
CA ILE A 282 -11.90 5.55 -3.14
C ILE A 282 -11.81 6.25 -4.50
N ALA A 283 -12.35 5.64 -5.55
CA ALA A 283 -12.33 6.20 -6.90
C ALA A 283 -12.97 7.60 -6.95
N ASN A 284 -14.15 7.75 -6.34
CA ASN A 284 -14.86 9.03 -6.26
C ASN A 284 -14.03 10.11 -5.52
N SER A 285 -13.37 9.75 -4.43
CA SER A 285 -12.53 10.70 -3.66
C SER A 285 -11.30 11.19 -4.43
N LEU A 286 -10.88 10.43 -5.44
CA LEU A 286 -9.75 10.72 -6.32
C LEU A 286 -10.18 11.40 -7.62
N GLY A 287 -11.48 11.60 -7.86
CA GLY A 287 -12.01 12.13 -9.12
C GLY A 287 -11.85 11.15 -10.29
N ILE A 288 -11.90 9.85 -10.00
CA ILE A 288 -11.85 8.77 -11.00
C ILE A 288 -13.26 8.19 -11.13
N ASN A 289 -13.71 7.94 -12.36
CA ASN A 289 -15.00 7.29 -12.58
C ASN A 289 -14.93 5.83 -12.11
N TYR A 290 -16.04 5.32 -11.60
CA TYR A 290 -16.13 3.94 -11.14
C TYR A 290 -17.32 3.24 -11.78
N ILE A 291 -17.10 2.02 -12.30
CA ILE A 291 -18.14 1.16 -12.84
C ILE A 291 -18.05 -0.17 -12.13
N ALA A 292 -19.08 -0.49 -11.35
CA ALA A 292 -19.31 -1.86 -10.91
C ALA A 292 -20.02 -2.64 -12.03
N TRP A 293 -19.49 -3.79 -12.39
CA TRP A 293 -19.99 -4.65 -13.46
C TRP A 293 -20.35 -6.03 -12.92
N ALA A 294 -21.51 -6.56 -13.32
CA ALA A 294 -21.89 -7.93 -13.04
C ALA A 294 -22.66 -8.50 -14.24
N ASP A 295 -22.35 -9.73 -14.60
CA ASP A 295 -22.93 -10.44 -15.75
C ASP A 295 -22.81 -9.63 -17.05
N ASP A 296 -23.91 -9.03 -17.50
CA ASP A 296 -24.06 -8.29 -18.75
C ASP A 296 -24.30 -6.78 -18.56
N ARG A 297 -24.20 -6.26 -17.33
CA ARG A 297 -24.64 -4.89 -17.03
C ARG A 297 -23.82 -4.16 -15.97
N LYS A 298 -23.98 -2.83 -15.98
CA LYS A 298 -23.53 -1.94 -14.90
C LYS A 298 -24.45 -2.09 -13.69
N LEU A 299 -23.87 -2.15 -12.50
CA LEU A 299 -24.59 -2.05 -11.24
C LEU A 299 -24.81 -0.57 -10.87
N SER A 300 -26.00 -0.24 -10.38
CA SER A 300 -26.29 1.09 -9.83
C SER A 300 -25.72 1.26 -8.43
N SER A 301 -25.42 2.50 -8.01
CA SER A 301 -24.96 2.77 -6.63
C SER A 301 -25.93 2.28 -5.55
N TYR A 302 -27.22 2.15 -5.89
CA TYR A 302 -28.22 1.55 -4.99
C TYR A 302 -27.99 0.05 -4.80
N GLU A 303 -27.70 -0.68 -5.87
CA GLU A 303 -27.38 -2.11 -5.82
C GLU A 303 -26.05 -2.35 -5.09
N ILE A 304 -25.03 -1.53 -5.36
CA ILE A 304 -23.76 -1.54 -4.62
C ILE A 304 -24.00 -1.37 -3.11
N SER A 305 -24.90 -0.46 -2.74
CA SER A 305 -25.21 -0.17 -1.32
C SER A 305 -26.01 -1.26 -0.61
N ARG A 306 -26.72 -2.13 -1.36
CA ARG A 306 -27.51 -3.24 -0.80
C ARG A 306 -26.80 -4.59 -0.84
N GLY A 307 -25.66 -4.66 -1.53
CA GLY A 307 -24.83 -5.85 -1.59
C GLY A 307 -24.46 -6.35 -0.20
N SER A 308 -24.38 -7.67 -0.05
CA SER A 308 -23.85 -8.27 1.16
C SER A 308 -22.36 -8.00 1.23
N ASP A 309 -21.92 -7.31 2.28
CA ASP A 309 -20.49 -7.15 2.63
C ASP A 309 -19.98 -8.49 3.20
N SER A 310 -20.08 -9.57 2.41
CA SER A 310 -19.58 -10.88 2.82
C SER A 310 -18.06 -10.85 2.72
N ARG A 311 -17.40 -10.45 3.81
CA ARG A 311 -15.93 -10.44 3.98
C ARG A 311 -15.26 -11.80 3.71
N SER A 312 -16.05 -12.87 3.59
CA SER A 312 -15.60 -14.12 2.98
C SER A 312 -15.54 -13.95 1.46
N TYR A 313 -14.49 -13.28 0.98
CA TYR A 313 -14.01 -13.40 -0.40
C TYR A 313 -13.50 -14.84 -0.57
N GLU A 314 -14.43 -15.80 -0.57
CA GLU A 314 -14.09 -17.19 -0.87
C GLU A 314 -13.53 -17.21 -2.28
N ARG A 315 -12.27 -17.62 -2.33
CA ARG A 315 -11.44 -17.75 -3.51
C ARG A 315 -12.21 -18.58 -4.56
N GLY A 316 -12.50 -17.99 -5.72
CA GLY A 316 -13.06 -18.72 -6.87
C GLY A 316 -14.59 -18.72 -7.00
N ARG A 317 -15.27 -17.58 -6.78
CA ARG A 317 -16.61 -17.44 -7.37
C ARG A 317 -16.48 -17.19 -8.87
N ASP A 318 -17.23 -17.96 -9.66
CA ASP A 318 -17.32 -17.83 -11.12
C ASP A 318 -17.90 -16.46 -11.49
N VAL A 319 -17.05 -15.44 -11.60
CA VAL A 319 -17.46 -14.15 -12.17
C VAL A 319 -17.82 -14.40 -13.63
N HIS A 320 -19.08 -14.15 -13.98
CA HIS A 320 -19.57 -14.21 -15.35
C HIS A 320 -19.47 -12.81 -15.97
N VAL A 321 -18.98 -12.72 -17.21
CA VAL A 321 -18.89 -11.44 -17.95
C VAL A 321 -19.31 -11.60 -19.40
N ASP A 322 -20.34 -10.85 -19.82
CA ASP A 322 -20.57 -10.62 -21.25
C ASP A 322 -19.50 -9.65 -21.78
N ALA A 323 -18.51 -10.21 -22.49
CA ALA A 323 -17.42 -9.46 -23.07
C ALA A 323 -17.90 -8.34 -24.02
N ASN A 324 -18.93 -8.56 -24.83
CA ASN A 324 -19.39 -7.57 -25.80
C ASN A 324 -20.07 -6.37 -25.12
N ALA A 325 -20.90 -6.66 -24.10
CA ALA A 325 -21.53 -5.62 -23.30
C ALA A 325 -20.47 -4.78 -22.56
N LEU A 326 -19.47 -5.44 -21.98
CA LEU A 326 -18.38 -4.75 -21.28
C LEU A 326 -17.52 -3.89 -22.23
N ILE A 327 -17.15 -4.40 -23.41
CA ILE A 327 -16.43 -3.63 -24.43
C ILE A 327 -17.23 -2.41 -24.87
N THR A 328 -18.54 -2.55 -25.06
CA THR A 328 -19.41 -1.42 -25.41
C THR A 328 -19.37 -0.35 -24.32
N SER A 329 -19.49 -0.76 -23.05
CA SER A 329 -19.38 0.14 -21.91
C SER A 329 -18.01 0.85 -21.81
N ILE A 330 -16.92 0.14 -22.11
CA ILE A 330 -15.56 0.72 -22.14
C ILE A 330 -15.45 1.77 -23.24
N LEU A 331 -16.00 1.49 -24.42
CA LEU A 331 -15.98 2.43 -25.54
C LEU A 331 -16.78 3.70 -25.24
N ASP A 332 -17.96 3.58 -24.63
CA ASP A 332 -18.80 4.73 -24.25
C ASP A 332 -18.07 5.71 -23.31
N VAL A 333 -17.20 5.17 -22.44
CA VAL A 333 -16.38 5.97 -21.54
C VAL A 333 -15.21 6.64 -22.26
N LEU A 334 -14.65 5.97 -23.26
CA LEU A 334 -13.47 6.43 -24.00
C LEU A 334 -13.80 7.44 -25.09
N THR A 335 -15.04 7.54 -25.56
CA THR A 335 -15.48 8.44 -26.65
C THR A 335 -15.84 9.83 -26.18
#